data_AF-A0A8D0B011-F1
#
_entry.id   AF-A0A8D0B011-F1
#
_cell.length_a   1.000
_cell.length_b   1.000
_cell.length_c   1.000
_cell.angle_alpha   90.00
_cell.angle_beta   90.00
_cell.angle_gamma   90.00
#
_symmetry.space_group_name_H-M   'P 1'
#
loop_
_entity.id
_entity.type
_entity.pdbx_description
1 polymer ?
#
loop_
_entity_poly.entity_id
_entity_poly.type
_entity_poly.pdbx_seq_one_letter_code
_entity_poly.pdbx_strand_id
1 'polypeptide(L)'
;MATLSVKPGQRFRLPDWYTSFDLIATNAERQRSASHQIRQEARTLRNETNNQTKWDEHDNRTRLNEMIDSINRWKETLDKCLTDLDVEINALTQMKEEAERALQAKNLPLDVAIENLTLRESRRGIEVVKDPVEDELHKEVEVIDAVKRDLQQKVSEAFEELCLLQEARQQLNLDHRGKMEALEINRTCVSLNVNSPNISYKVNPTRVPPGSITLEQWDQYSQYNKDRAEAEMKAANELREAIALTIAQTNNELEAQRVATEFAFRKRIHEIEQALDELRWQEKNTLEEIAELEEDIRRLEEDLRRKVCNLKLAHTRLETRTYRPNMELCVDQVQPALPLQTRGERRNVPVHEKSAAWQGVRAAELSSVSGVYKDKAMPFPERVCPHLLQLFNFPALEEV
;
A
#
# COMPACT_ATOMS: atom_id res chain seq x y z
N MET A 1 6.04 128.78 -24.02
CA MET A 1 6.35 127.63 -23.13
C MET A 1 7.64 127.93 -22.42
N ALA A 2 7.62 128.03 -21.09
CA ALA A 2 8.75 128.46 -20.28
C ALA A 2 9.85 127.38 -20.24
N THR A 3 11.07 127.75 -20.60
CA THR A 3 12.29 126.96 -20.42
C THR A 3 12.72 127.07 -18.95
N LEU A 4 12.64 125.97 -18.21
CA LEU A 4 13.16 125.84 -16.84
C LEU A 4 14.68 126.12 -16.83
N SER A 5 15.07 127.27 -16.28
CA SER A 5 16.46 127.63 -16.00
C SER A 5 16.93 126.89 -14.75
N VAL A 6 17.76 125.86 -14.94
CA VAL A 6 18.39 125.11 -13.85
C VAL A 6 19.61 125.90 -13.34
N LYS A 7 19.65 126.19 -12.03
CA LYS A 7 20.80 126.86 -11.38
C LYS A 7 22.12 126.12 -11.68
N PRO A 8 23.22 126.82 -12.01
CA PRO A 8 24.53 126.18 -12.11
C PRO A 8 24.97 125.67 -10.72
N GLY A 9 25.31 124.39 -10.64
CA GLY A 9 25.73 123.72 -9.40
C GLY A 9 27.03 124.28 -8.81
N GLN A 10 27.24 124.02 -7.53
CA GLN A 10 28.45 124.38 -6.77
C GLN A 10 29.71 123.78 -7.44
N ARG A 11 30.77 124.60 -7.62
CA ARG A 11 32.05 124.16 -8.20
C ARG A 11 32.97 123.61 -7.10
N PHE A 12 33.41 122.36 -7.23
CA PHE A 12 34.32 121.70 -6.29
C PHE A 12 35.78 122.13 -6.51
N ARG A 13 36.62 122.04 -5.47
CA ARG A 13 38.06 122.31 -5.58
C ARG A 13 38.79 121.06 -6.07
N LEU A 14 39.94 121.25 -6.71
CA LEU A 14 40.74 120.13 -7.24
C LEU A 14 41.12 119.06 -6.16
N PRO A 15 41.46 119.42 -4.91
CA PRO A 15 41.67 118.43 -3.85
C PRO A 15 40.41 117.62 -3.48
N ASP A 16 39.22 118.25 -3.56
CA ASP A 16 37.95 117.57 -3.32
C ASP A 16 37.68 116.53 -4.43
N TRP A 17 38.07 116.84 -5.67
CA TRP A 17 38.00 115.91 -6.80
C TRP A 17 38.94 114.72 -6.63
N TYR A 18 40.21 114.95 -6.23
CA TYR A 18 41.15 113.85 -5.94
C TYR A 18 40.64 112.96 -4.79
N THR A 19 40.12 113.56 -3.72
CA THR A 19 39.56 112.81 -2.59
C THR A 19 38.33 111.98 -3.00
N SER A 20 37.45 112.55 -3.84
CA SER A 20 36.29 111.82 -4.37
C SER A 20 36.71 110.70 -5.32
N PHE A 21 37.70 110.92 -6.17
CA PHE A 21 38.25 109.91 -7.07
C PHE A 21 38.89 108.76 -6.29
N ASP A 22 39.73 109.06 -5.30
CA ASP A 22 40.36 108.06 -4.43
C ASP A 22 39.31 107.26 -3.63
N LEU A 23 38.25 107.92 -3.16
CA LEU A 23 37.13 107.24 -2.50
C LEU A 23 36.40 106.29 -3.46
N ILE A 24 36.15 106.71 -4.70
CA ILE A 24 35.51 105.86 -5.72
C ILE A 24 36.42 104.67 -6.07
N ALA A 25 37.72 104.92 -6.24
CA ALA A 25 38.71 103.89 -6.58
C ALA A 25 38.87 102.86 -5.45
N THR A 26 39.00 103.32 -4.20
CA THR A 26 39.11 102.42 -3.02
C THR A 26 37.81 101.65 -2.77
N ASN A 27 36.64 102.26 -2.97
CA ASN A 27 35.36 101.55 -2.91
C ASN A 27 35.25 100.50 -4.02
N ALA A 28 35.62 100.83 -5.26
CA ALA A 28 35.64 99.88 -6.37
C ALA A 28 36.60 98.71 -6.10
N GLU A 29 37.77 98.95 -5.52
CA GLU A 29 38.71 97.90 -5.10
C GLU A 29 38.10 96.99 -4.03
N ARG A 30 37.47 97.56 -3.00
CA ARG A 30 36.78 96.79 -1.95
C ARG A 30 35.67 95.92 -2.53
N GLN A 31 34.85 96.46 -3.43
CA GLN A 31 33.78 95.72 -4.09
C GLN A 31 34.33 94.61 -4.99
N ARG A 32 35.42 94.86 -5.74
CA ARG A 32 36.09 93.83 -6.55
C ARG A 32 36.67 92.72 -5.68
N SER A 33 37.31 93.05 -4.56
CA SER A 33 37.85 92.09 -3.61
C SER A 33 36.76 91.22 -2.97
N ALA A 34 35.67 91.82 -2.49
CA ALA A 34 34.52 91.09 -1.96
C ALA A 34 33.86 90.18 -3.02
N SER A 35 33.67 90.68 -4.24
CA SER A 35 33.16 89.88 -5.37
C SER A 35 34.10 88.74 -5.74
N HIS A 36 35.41 88.97 -5.71
CA HIS A 36 36.40 87.91 -5.93
C HIS A 36 36.28 86.83 -4.85
N GLN A 37 36.22 87.21 -3.58
CA GLN A 37 36.06 86.26 -2.47
C GLN A 37 34.79 85.42 -2.62
N ILE A 38 33.62 86.05 -2.82
CA ILE A 38 32.34 85.34 -3.01
C ILE A 38 32.42 84.38 -4.21
N ARG A 39 33.06 84.78 -5.32
CA ARG A 39 33.24 83.88 -6.47
C ARG A 39 34.14 82.70 -6.17
N GLN A 40 35.20 82.88 -5.37
CA GLN A 40 36.06 81.76 -4.96
C GLN A 40 35.32 80.82 -4.00
N GLU A 41 34.61 81.36 -3.01
CA GLU A 41 33.77 80.57 -2.09
C GLU A 41 32.70 79.78 -2.85
N ALA A 42 31.98 80.42 -3.80
CA ALA A 42 30.99 79.75 -4.63
C ALA A 42 31.60 78.64 -5.52
N ARG A 43 32.82 78.85 -6.05
CA ARG A 43 33.54 77.83 -6.82
C ARG A 43 33.95 76.64 -5.95
N THR A 44 34.47 76.90 -4.76
CA THR A 44 34.82 75.86 -3.78
C THR A 44 33.58 75.06 -3.41
N LEU A 45 32.50 75.72 -3.00
CA LEU A 45 31.24 75.08 -2.64
C LEU A 45 30.65 74.25 -3.78
N ARG A 46 30.67 74.77 -5.01
CA ARG A 46 30.20 74.03 -6.19
C ARG A 46 31.05 72.78 -6.45
N ASN A 47 32.37 72.88 -6.29
CA ASN A 47 33.25 71.73 -6.50
C ASN A 47 33.05 70.68 -5.41
N GLU A 48 32.94 71.10 -4.15
CA GLU A 48 32.68 70.24 -2.99
C GLU A 48 31.34 69.50 -3.15
N THR A 49 30.25 70.23 -3.39
CA THR A 49 28.91 69.64 -3.56
C THR A 49 28.84 68.72 -4.77
N ASN A 50 29.44 69.08 -5.91
CA ASN A 50 29.48 68.22 -7.09
C ASN A 50 30.26 66.93 -6.84
N ASN A 51 31.39 67.01 -6.13
CA ASN A 51 32.16 65.83 -5.75
C ASN A 51 31.34 64.95 -4.79
N GLN A 52 30.72 65.55 -3.78
CA GLN A 52 29.89 64.83 -2.82
C GLN A 52 28.73 64.11 -3.52
N THR A 53 27.97 64.79 -4.39
CA THR A 53 26.86 64.18 -5.14
C THR A 53 27.33 63.01 -6.00
N LYS A 54 28.49 63.12 -6.66
CA LYS A 54 29.04 62.02 -7.47
C LYS A 54 29.46 60.83 -6.60
N TRP A 55 30.08 61.08 -5.46
CA TRP A 55 30.46 60.05 -4.51
C TRP A 55 29.25 59.35 -3.91
N ASP A 56 28.24 60.10 -3.46
CA ASP A 56 27.01 59.55 -2.89
C ASP A 56 26.25 58.69 -3.92
N GLU A 57 26.14 59.15 -5.17
CA GLU A 57 25.52 58.36 -6.25
C GLU A 57 26.29 57.08 -6.53
N HIS A 58 27.63 57.15 -6.56
CA HIS A 58 28.47 55.98 -6.78
C HIS A 58 28.37 54.97 -5.62
N ASP A 59 28.40 55.43 -4.38
CA ASP A 59 28.24 54.59 -3.17
C ASP A 59 26.86 53.92 -3.16
N ASN A 60 25.79 54.69 -3.39
CA ASN A 60 24.43 54.15 -3.46
C ASN A 60 24.26 53.12 -4.59
N ARG A 61 24.80 53.39 -5.79
CA ARG A 61 24.79 52.43 -6.89
C ARG A 61 25.54 51.15 -6.54
N THR A 62 26.66 51.25 -5.80
CA THR A 62 27.42 50.09 -5.34
C THR A 62 26.60 49.24 -4.37
N ARG A 63 25.99 49.86 -3.36
CA ARG A 63 25.11 49.17 -2.39
C ARG A 63 23.88 48.51 -3.04
N LEU A 64 23.30 49.15 -4.06
CA LEU A 64 22.20 48.55 -4.83
C LEU A 64 22.65 47.30 -5.58
N ASN A 65 23.85 47.31 -6.18
CA ASN A 65 24.40 46.12 -6.85
C ASN A 65 24.71 45.00 -5.84
N GLU A 66 25.29 45.32 -4.68
CA GLU A 66 25.51 44.34 -3.61
C GLU A 66 24.21 43.69 -3.15
N MET A 67 23.12 44.47 -3.04
CA MET A 67 21.80 43.95 -2.70
C MET A 67 21.25 43.04 -3.82
N ILE A 68 21.44 43.41 -5.10
CA ILE A 68 21.08 42.55 -6.24
C ILE A 68 21.81 41.21 -6.16
N ASP A 69 23.12 41.23 -5.88
CA ASP A 69 23.92 40.02 -5.75
C ASP A 69 23.44 39.14 -4.59
N SER A 70 23.12 39.75 -3.44
CA SER A 70 22.55 39.04 -2.28
C SER A 70 21.20 38.39 -2.62
N ILE A 71 20.30 39.13 -3.27
CA ILE A 71 19.00 38.60 -3.71
C ILE A 71 19.18 37.45 -4.71
N ASN A 72 20.11 37.57 -5.67
CA ASN A 72 20.36 36.50 -6.64
C ASN A 72 20.85 35.22 -5.96
N ARG A 73 21.77 35.31 -4.97
CA ARG A 73 22.25 34.14 -4.21
C ARG A 73 21.10 33.42 -3.50
N TRP A 74 20.23 34.18 -2.85
CA TRP A 74 19.06 33.60 -2.19
C TRP A 74 18.06 33.02 -3.18
N LYS A 75 17.80 33.72 -4.29
CA LYS A 75 16.93 33.23 -5.37
C LYS A 75 17.43 31.89 -5.91
N GLU A 76 18.72 31.77 -6.23
CA GLU A 76 19.32 30.52 -6.71
C GLU A 76 19.24 29.39 -5.66
N THR A 77 19.44 29.73 -4.39
CA THR A 77 19.33 28.76 -3.28
C THR A 77 17.89 28.25 -3.12
N LEU A 78 16.91 29.16 -3.19
CA LEU A 78 15.48 28.83 -3.10
C LEU A 78 15.01 28.05 -4.34
N ASP A 79 15.47 28.42 -5.55
CA ASP A 79 15.19 27.70 -6.79
C ASP A 79 15.66 26.24 -6.70
N LYS A 80 16.90 26.04 -6.21
CA LYS A 80 17.45 24.70 -5.99
C LYS A 80 16.63 23.92 -4.97
N CYS A 81 16.36 24.52 -3.81
CA CYS A 81 15.60 23.88 -2.73
C CYS A 81 14.18 23.49 -3.17
N LEU A 82 13.51 24.35 -3.96
CA LEU A 82 12.21 24.04 -4.57
C LEU A 82 12.30 22.83 -5.52
N THR A 83 13.34 22.77 -6.35
CA THR A 83 13.56 21.64 -7.28
C THR A 83 13.79 20.34 -6.50
N ASP A 84 14.66 20.36 -5.50
CA ASP A 84 14.96 19.19 -4.65
C ASP A 84 13.69 18.72 -3.92
N LEU A 85 12.87 19.66 -3.43
CA LEU A 85 11.62 19.35 -2.74
C LEU A 85 10.55 18.78 -3.67
N ASP A 86 10.43 19.27 -4.90
CA ASP A 86 9.52 18.66 -5.89
C ASP A 86 9.96 17.24 -6.27
N VAL A 87 11.27 16.96 -6.31
CA VAL A 87 11.78 15.59 -6.49
C VAL A 87 11.36 14.70 -5.32
N GLU A 88 11.53 15.16 -4.07
CA GLU A 88 11.17 14.37 -2.89
C GLU A 88 9.65 14.16 -2.77
N ILE A 89 8.82 15.17 -3.06
CA ILE A 89 7.35 15.00 -3.11
C ILE A 89 6.95 13.92 -4.10
N ASN A 90 7.56 13.90 -5.30
CA ASN A 90 7.27 12.89 -6.30
C ASN A 90 7.72 11.50 -5.83
N ALA A 91 8.90 11.41 -5.22
CA ALA A 91 9.44 10.15 -4.71
C ALA A 91 8.59 9.57 -3.57
N LEU A 92 8.14 10.39 -2.62
CA LEU A 92 7.28 9.96 -1.53
C LEU A 92 5.87 9.60 -2.03
N THR A 93 5.33 10.34 -3.01
CA THR A 93 4.08 9.98 -3.69
C THR A 93 4.15 8.58 -4.30
N GLN A 94 5.22 8.28 -5.04
CA GLN A 94 5.40 6.95 -5.66
C GLN A 94 5.49 5.84 -4.60
N MET A 95 6.22 6.07 -3.51
CA MET A 95 6.36 5.09 -2.42
C MET A 95 5.03 4.85 -1.69
N LYS A 96 4.22 5.92 -1.48
CA LYS A 96 2.86 5.80 -0.96
C LYS A 96 1.97 4.97 -1.88
N GLU A 97 1.98 5.24 -3.19
CA GLU A 97 1.21 4.49 -4.17
C GLU A 97 1.63 3.02 -4.26
N GLU A 98 2.91 2.72 -4.06
CA GLU A 98 3.41 1.35 -3.95
C GLU A 98 2.87 0.64 -2.71
N ALA A 99 2.87 1.30 -1.55
CA ALA A 99 2.27 0.77 -0.33
C ALA A 99 0.75 0.56 -0.47
N GLU A 100 0.02 1.47 -1.13
CA GLU A 100 -1.41 1.33 -1.42
C GLU A 100 -1.69 0.14 -2.35
N ARG A 101 -0.87 -0.05 -3.40
CA ARG A 101 -0.95 -1.24 -4.26
C ARG A 101 -0.65 -2.52 -3.51
N ALA A 102 0.37 -2.52 -2.66
CA ALA A 102 0.73 -3.67 -1.83
C ALA A 102 -0.42 -4.04 -0.88
N LEU A 103 -1.08 -3.03 -0.27
CA LEU A 103 -2.24 -3.19 0.59
C LEU A 103 -3.44 -3.78 -0.18
N GLN A 104 -3.76 -3.21 -1.35
CA GLN A 104 -4.87 -3.70 -2.18
C GLN A 104 -4.65 -5.15 -2.64
N ALA A 105 -3.42 -5.52 -2.97
CA ALA A 105 -3.05 -6.86 -3.39
C ALA A 105 -3.33 -7.93 -2.31
N LYS A 106 -3.47 -7.55 -1.03
CA LYS A 106 -3.78 -8.48 0.06
C LYS A 106 -5.26 -8.84 0.17
N ASN A 107 -6.16 -8.13 -0.53
CA ASN A 107 -7.60 -8.42 -0.46
C ASN A 107 -7.94 -9.79 -1.05
N LEU A 108 -7.38 -10.13 -2.22
CA LEU A 108 -7.68 -11.41 -2.86
C LEU A 108 -7.18 -12.62 -2.05
N PRO A 109 -5.93 -12.66 -1.53
CA PRO A 109 -5.50 -13.72 -0.63
C PRO A 109 -6.38 -13.85 0.63
N LEU A 110 -6.82 -12.72 1.21
CA LEU A 110 -7.72 -12.72 2.36
C LEU A 110 -9.07 -13.36 2.04
N ASP A 111 -9.69 -12.95 0.92
CA ASP A 111 -10.97 -13.51 0.47
C ASP A 111 -10.86 -15.01 0.21
N VAL A 112 -9.76 -15.47 -0.40
CA VAL A 112 -9.49 -16.89 -0.62
C VAL A 112 -9.32 -17.65 0.69
N ALA A 113 -8.60 -17.11 1.68
CA ALA A 113 -8.44 -17.76 2.98
C ALA A 113 -9.79 -17.89 3.72
N ILE A 114 -10.62 -16.85 3.66
CA ILE A 114 -11.98 -16.84 4.24
C ILE A 114 -12.91 -17.82 3.50
N GLU A 115 -12.84 -17.88 2.18
CA GLU A 115 -13.63 -18.83 1.38
C GLU A 115 -13.24 -20.27 1.73
N ASN A 116 -11.94 -20.57 1.85
CA ASN A 116 -11.47 -21.89 2.28
C ASN A 116 -11.99 -22.27 3.68
N LEU A 117 -11.96 -21.35 4.64
CA LEU A 117 -12.55 -21.58 5.97
C LEU A 117 -14.06 -21.85 5.87
N THR A 118 -14.79 -21.05 5.09
CA THR A 118 -16.25 -21.22 4.87
C THR A 118 -16.58 -22.58 4.25
N LEU A 119 -15.80 -23.03 3.26
CA LEU A 119 -15.97 -24.35 2.65
C LEU A 119 -15.69 -25.48 3.64
N ARG A 120 -14.71 -25.31 4.53
CA ARG A 120 -14.41 -26.28 5.58
C ARG A 120 -15.52 -26.36 6.63
N GLU A 121 -16.10 -25.23 7.03
CA GLU A 121 -17.26 -25.18 7.92
C GLU A 121 -18.51 -25.86 7.32
N SER A 122 -18.61 -25.90 5.98
CA SER A 122 -19.72 -26.55 5.27
C SER A 122 -19.68 -28.09 5.25
N ARG A 123 -18.57 -28.69 5.73
CA ARG A 123 -18.42 -30.15 5.86
C ARG A 123 -19.49 -30.72 6.80
N ARG A 124 -19.75 -32.03 6.70
CA ARG A 124 -20.85 -32.68 7.45
C ARG A 124 -20.36 -33.85 8.27
N GLY A 125 -20.98 -34.03 9.44
CA GLY A 125 -20.75 -35.18 10.30
C GLY A 125 -19.31 -35.24 10.80
N ILE A 126 -18.69 -36.42 10.69
CA ILE A 126 -17.33 -36.66 11.19
C ILE A 126 -16.24 -35.93 10.41
N GLU A 127 -16.55 -35.41 9.22
CA GLU A 127 -15.60 -34.65 8.38
C GLU A 127 -15.39 -33.20 8.87
N VAL A 128 -16.22 -32.73 9.81
CA VAL A 128 -16.00 -31.45 10.50
C VAL A 128 -14.95 -31.67 11.59
N VAL A 129 -13.69 -31.61 11.17
CA VAL A 129 -12.53 -31.83 12.04
C VAL A 129 -11.67 -30.59 12.06
N LYS A 130 -11.35 -30.13 13.27
CA LYS A 130 -10.29 -29.17 13.48
C LYS A 130 -8.94 -29.84 13.22
N ASP A 131 -8.33 -29.50 12.10
CA ASP A 131 -7.07 -30.08 11.63
C ASP A 131 -6.00 -28.97 11.46
N PRO A 132 -4.73 -29.32 11.21
CA PRO A 132 -3.68 -28.32 11.03
C PRO A 132 -3.91 -27.35 9.87
N VAL A 133 -4.72 -27.71 8.87
CA VAL A 133 -5.06 -26.80 7.76
C VAL A 133 -5.95 -25.67 8.26
N GLU A 134 -6.93 -25.99 9.11
CA GLU A 134 -7.81 -24.97 9.72
C GLU A 134 -7.04 -23.99 10.60
N ASP A 135 -6.10 -24.51 11.41
CA ASP A 135 -5.25 -23.67 12.26
C ASP A 135 -4.34 -22.75 11.42
N GLU A 136 -3.72 -23.25 10.35
CA GLU A 136 -2.88 -22.42 9.47
C GLU A 136 -3.70 -21.42 8.62
N LEU A 137 -4.94 -21.76 8.21
CA LEU A 137 -5.83 -20.83 7.51
C LEU A 137 -6.27 -19.66 8.42
N HIS A 138 -6.61 -19.93 9.68
CA HIS A 138 -6.91 -18.86 10.64
C HIS A 138 -5.70 -17.95 10.85
N LYS A 139 -4.51 -18.55 11.01
CA LYS A 139 -3.27 -17.79 11.15
C LYS A 139 -2.94 -16.98 9.90
N GLU A 140 -3.24 -17.50 8.70
CA GLU A 140 -3.09 -16.77 7.45
C GLU A 140 -3.99 -15.53 7.40
N VAL A 141 -5.25 -15.64 7.81
CA VAL A 141 -6.16 -14.49 7.95
C VAL A 141 -5.59 -13.47 8.95
N GLU A 142 -5.14 -13.91 10.13
CA GLU A 142 -4.56 -13.03 11.15
C GLU A 142 -3.32 -12.27 10.66
N VAL A 143 -2.40 -12.98 9.97
CA VAL A 143 -1.18 -12.39 9.40
C VAL A 143 -1.54 -11.41 8.28
N ILE A 144 -2.46 -11.76 7.38
CA ILE A 144 -2.90 -10.84 6.31
C ILE A 144 -3.52 -9.57 6.90
N ASP A 145 -4.37 -9.68 7.91
CA ASP A 145 -4.96 -8.51 8.57
C ASP A 145 -3.92 -7.67 9.31
N ALA A 146 -2.89 -8.29 9.90
CA ALA A 146 -1.76 -7.59 10.50
C ALA A 146 -0.97 -6.79 9.47
N VAL A 147 -0.58 -7.43 8.38
CA VAL A 147 0.11 -6.79 7.25
C VAL A 147 -0.71 -5.63 6.68
N LYS A 148 -2.02 -5.81 6.50
CA LYS A 148 -2.90 -4.75 5.99
C LYS A 148 -2.91 -3.54 6.94
N ARG A 149 -2.94 -3.76 8.26
CA ARG A 149 -2.88 -2.67 9.24
C ARG A 149 -1.55 -1.92 9.18
N ASP A 150 -0.43 -2.64 9.11
CA ASP A 150 0.90 -2.04 9.08
C ASP A 150 1.11 -1.20 7.80
N LEU A 151 0.70 -1.73 6.64
CA LEU A 151 0.74 -0.99 5.37
C LEU A 151 -0.20 0.22 5.39
N GLN A 152 -1.41 0.09 5.93
CA GLN A 152 -2.35 1.20 6.04
C GLN A 152 -1.82 2.32 6.92
N GLN A 153 -1.16 1.99 8.04
CA GLN A 153 -0.51 2.98 8.90
C GLN A 153 0.57 3.74 8.12
N LYS A 154 1.42 3.02 7.37
CA LYS A 154 2.48 3.62 6.55
C LYS A 154 1.94 4.54 5.45
N VAL A 155 0.82 4.18 4.82
CA VAL A 155 0.12 5.04 3.86
C VAL A 155 -0.39 6.32 4.51
N SER A 156 -0.93 6.25 5.73
CA SER A 156 -1.39 7.41 6.49
C SER A 156 -0.23 8.34 6.89
N GLU A 157 0.87 7.77 7.41
CA GLU A 157 2.09 8.53 7.72
C GLU A 157 2.64 9.25 6.47
N ALA A 158 2.69 8.56 5.33
CA ALA A 158 3.14 9.16 4.06
C ALA A 158 2.24 10.30 3.58
N PHE A 159 0.92 10.19 3.79
CA PHE A 159 -0.02 11.24 3.43
C PHE A 159 0.16 12.50 4.29
N GLU A 160 0.37 12.34 5.60
CA GLU A 160 0.63 13.45 6.51
C GLU A 160 1.93 14.18 6.14
N GLU A 161 3.00 13.42 5.90
CA GLU A 161 4.29 13.97 5.49
C GLU A 161 4.22 14.70 4.14
N LEU A 162 3.46 14.18 3.17
CA LEU A 162 3.20 14.88 1.90
C LEU A 162 2.51 16.24 2.11
N CYS A 163 1.62 16.36 3.10
CA CYS A 163 1.01 17.64 3.44
C CYS A 163 2.07 18.64 3.97
N LEU A 164 2.97 18.19 4.86
CA LEU A 164 4.04 19.02 5.42
C LEU A 164 5.02 19.51 4.33
N LEU A 165 5.43 18.62 3.42
CA LEU A 165 6.25 18.98 2.26
C LEU A 165 5.54 20.02 1.37
N GLN A 166 4.24 19.86 1.12
CA GLN A 166 3.47 20.83 0.33
C GLN A 166 3.39 22.19 1.01
N GLU A 167 3.24 22.25 2.33
CA GLU A 167 3.27 23.51 3.08
C GLU A 167 4.65 24.17 3.01
N ALA A 168 5.73 23.40 3.18
CA ALA A 168 7.10 23.90 3.05
C ALA A 168 7.34 24.46 1.64
N ARG A 169 6.86 23.76 0.60
CA ARG A 169 6.91 24.24 -0.79
C ARG A 169 6.20 25.57 -0.99
N GLN A 170 5.02 25.74 -0.39
CA GLN A 170 4.26 26.99 -0.51
C GLN A 170 5.01 28.15 0.14
N GLN A 171 5.59 27.94 1.33
CA GLN A 171 6.39 28.97 2.02
C GLN A 171 7.63 29.37 1.20
N LEU A 172 8.36 28.40 0.66
CA LEU A 172 9.50 28.67 -0.22
C LEU A 172 9.11 29.45 -1.48
N ASN A 173 7.99 29.10 -2.11
CA ASN A 173 7.49 29.82 -3.29
C ASN A 173 7.11 31.27 -2.97
N LEU A 174 6.51 31.52 -1.81
CA LEU A 174 6.17 32.88 -1.38
C LEU A 174 7.43 33.73 -1.18
N ASP A 175 8.44 33.18 -0.51
CA ASP A 175 9.72 33.86 -0.33
C ASP A 175 10.41 34.10 -1.67
N HIS A 176 10.50 33.07 -2.52
CA HIS A 176 11.07 33.17 -3.86
C HIS A 176 10.42 34.26 -4.71
N ARG A 177 9.08 34.31 -4.73
CA ARG A 177 8.34 35.36 -5.45
C ARG A 177 8.70 36.75 -4.91
N GLY A 178 8.76 36.89 -3.58
CA GLY A 178 9.20 38.12 -2.93
C GLY A 178 10.62 38.53 -3.34
N LYS A 179 11.55 37.57 -3.44
CA LYS A 179 12.92 37.81 -3.93
C LYS A 179 12.93 38.26 -5.39
N MET A 180 12.11 37.67 -6.26
CA MET A 180 12.00 38.07 -7.67
C MET A 180 11.45 39.50 -7.83
N GLU A 181 10.36 39.83 -7.13
CA GLU A 181 9.78 41.17 -7.14
C GLU A 181 10.78 42.21 -6.63
N ALA A 182 11.48 41.91 -5.53
CA ALA A 182 12.55 42.77 -5.00
C ALA A 182 13.72 42.94 -5.99
N LEU A 183 14.10 41.87 -6.68
CA LEU A 183 15.17 41.91 -7.69
C LEU A 183 14.80 42.83 -8.86
N GLU A 184 13.56 42.78 -9.35
CA GLU A 184 13.06 43.65 -10.42
C GLU A 184 13.08 45.13 -10.02
N ILE A 185 12.63 45.43 -8.79
CA ILE A 185 12.67 46.79 -8.24
C ILE A 185 14.11 47.29 -8.16
N ASN A 186 15.04 46.50 -7.62
CA ASN A 186 16.44 46.90 -7.48
C ASN A 186 17.12 47.11 -8.85
N ARG A 187 16.87 46.23 -9.83
CA ARG A 187 17.35 46.40 -11.21
C ARG A 187 16.83 47.69 -11.84
N THR A 188 15.55 48.00 -11.61
CA THR A 188 14.95 49.26 -12.06
C THR A 188 15.67 50.45 -11.42
N CYS A 189 15.88 50.43 -10.11
CA CYS A 189 16.60 51.49 -9.39
C CYS A 189 18.03 51.72 -9.93
N VAL A 190 18.79 50.65 -10.18
CA VAL A 190 20.15 50.76 -10.75
C VAL A 190 20.14 51.33 -12.18
N SER A 191 19.10 51.02 -12.96
CA SER A 191 18.96 51.51 -14.34
C SER A 191 18.65 53.01 -14.43
N LEU A 192 18.04 53.57 -13.39
CA LEU A 192 17.73 55.00 -13.33
C LEU A 192 19.01 55.85 -13.32
N ASN A 193 18.94 56.98 -14.01
CA ASN A 193 19.99 57.98 -14.06
C ASN A 193 19.37 59.38 -14.21
N VAL A 194 20.18 60.44 -14.11
CA VAL A 194 19.71 61.84 -14.14
C VAL A 194 18.97 62.20 -15.44
N ASN A 195 19.19 61.47 -16.54
CA ASN A 195 18.52 61.70 -17.82
C ASN A 195 17.28 60.81 -18.02
N SER A 196 16.92 60.00 -17.02
CA SER A 196 15.78 59.09 -17.13
C SER A 196 14.46 59.84 -17.13
N PRO A 197 13.47 59.45 -17.97
CA PRO A 197 12.14 60.01 -17.88
C PRO A 197 11.52 59.67 -16.51
N ASN A 198 10.63 60.53 -16.00
CA ASN A 198 9.89 60.34 -14.73
C ASN A 198 10.70 60.44 -13.42
N ILE A 199 11.91 61.01 -13.42
CA ILE A 199 12.52 61.47 -12.16
C ILE A 199 11.75 62.72 -11.64
N SER A 200 11.42 62.73 -10.36
CA SER A 200 10.67 63.84 -9.74
C SER A 200 10.93 63.91 -8.25
N TYR A 201 10.73 65.07 -7.64
CA TYR A 201 10.62 65.15 -6.19
C TYR A 201 9.45 64.31 -5.70
N LYS A 202 9.67 63.53 -4.64
CA LYS A 202 8.65 62.68 -4.01
C LYS A 202 8.20 63.31 -2.70
N VAL A 203 6.93 63.12 -2.36
CA VAL A 203 6.38 63.54 -1.07
C VAL A 203 6.92 62.62 0.02
N ASN A 204 7.49 63.19 1.08
CA ASN A 204 8.11 62.46 2.21
C ASN A 204 9.14 61.38 1.78
N PRO A 205 10.26 61.78 1.12
CA PRO A 205 11.23 60.84 0.55
C PRO A 205 11.99 60.01 1.60
N THR A 206 12.05 60.47 2.85
CA THR A 206 12.71 59.78 3.96
C THR A 206 11.78 58.84 4.73
N ARG A 207 10.56 58.58 4.21
CA ARG A 207 9.60 57.68 4.85
C ARG A 207 10.10 56.24 4.81
N VAL A 208 10.15 55.61 5.97
CA VAL A 208 10.26 54.15 6.11
C VAL A 208 8.85 53.58 6.34
N PRO A 209 8.36 52.65 5.51
CA PRO A 209 7.07 52.02 5.73
C PRO A 209 6.98 51.34 7.11
N PRO A 210 5.84 51.42 7.81
CA PRO A 210 5.63 50.67 9.04
C PRO A 210 5.70 49.17 8.74
N GLY A 211 6.35 48.40 9.62
CA GLY A 211 6.59 46.97 9.42
C GLY A 211 7.81 46.62 8.55
N SER A 212 8.68 47.59 8.25
CA SER A 212 9.96 47.32 7.58
C SER A 212 10.85 46.44 8.47
N ILE A 213 11.46 45.42 7.87
CA ILE A 213 12.37 44.47 8.54
C ILE A 213 13.84 44.85 8.32
N THR A 214 14.72 44.36 9.19
CA THR A 214 16.17 44.51 9.01
C THR A 214 16.72 43.55 7.97
N LEU A 215 17.92 43.82 7.44
CA LEU A 215 18.60 42.92 6.51
C LEU A 215 18.88 41.55 7.14
N GLU A 216 19.22 41.53 8.43
CA GLU A 216 19.43 40.30 9.20
C GLU A 216 18.14 39.47 9.29
N GLN A 217 17.00 40.10 9.58
CA GLN A 217 15.69 39.42 9.61
C GLN A 217 15.29 38.88 8.23
N TRP A 218 15.60 39.61 7.17
CA TRP A 218 15.35 39.16 5.78
C TRP A 218 16.18 37.93 5.41
N ASP A 219 17.44 37.90 5.82
CA ASP A 219 18.36 36.77 5.59
C ASP A 219 17.92 35.54 6.40
N GLN A 220 17.62 35.73 7.68
CA GLN A 220 17.12 34.69 8.58
C GLN A 220 15.80 34.08 8.09
N TYR A 221 14.91 34.88 7.48
CA TYR A 221 13.65 34.36 6.94
C TYR A 221 13.88 33.33 5.82
N SER A 222 14.76 33.64 4.87
CA SER A 222 15.09 32.72 3.78
C SER A 222 15.88 31.51 4.28
N GLN A 223 16.81 31.71 5.21
CA GLN A 223 17.53 30.61 5.86
C GLN A 223 16.56 29.67 6.59
N TYR A 224 15.62 30.20 7.37
CA TYR A 224 14.62 29.40 8.07
C TYR A 224 13.75 28.57 7.12
N ASN A 225 13.25 29.17 6.04
CA ASN A 225 12.41 28.45 5.07
C ASN A 225 13.19 27.32 4.39
N LYS A 226 14.46 27.55 4.06
CA LYS A 226 15.38 26.54 3.52
C LYS A 226 15.59 25.40 4.52
N ASP A 227 15.97 25.71 5.75
CA ASP A 227 16.29 24.70 6.77
C ASP A 227 15.06 23.87 7.14
N ARG A 228 13.88 24.49 7.20
CA ARG A 228 12.61 23.79 7.38
C ARG A 228 12.37 22.82 6.23
N ALA A 229 12.48 23.26 4.97
CA ALA A 229 12.28 22.40 3.82
C ALA A 229 13.26 21.22 3.78
N GLU A 230 14.53 21.45 4.11
CA GLU A 230 15.55 20.39 4.22
C GLU A 230 15.25 19.40 5.35
N ALA A 231 14.68 19.85 6.46
CA ALA A 231 14.25 18.98 7.55
C ALA A 231 13.07 18.08 7.13
N GLU A 232 12.04 18.63 6.48
CA GLU A 232 10.90 17.84 5.97
C GLU A 232 11.37 16.85 4.88
N MET A 233 12.24 17.27 3.95
CA MET A 233 12.78 16.34 2.93
C MET A 233 13.56 15.17 3.55
N LYS A 234 14.28 15.42 4.65
CA LYS A 234 14.98 14.37 5.37
C LYS A 234 14.01 13.41 6.05
N ALA A 235 12.97 13.92 6.71
CA ALA A 235 11.93 13.10 7.34
C ALA A 235 11.19 12.25 6.29
N ALA A 236 10.84 12.83 5.15
CA ALA A 236 10.28 12.13 4.01
C ALA A 236 11.18 11.00 3.51
N ASN A 237 12.48 11.23 3.34
CA ASN A 237 13.40 10.18 2.91
C ASN A 237 13.48 9.01 3.92
N GLU A 238 13.58 9.31 5.21
CA GLU A 238 13.56 8.29 6.27
C GLU A 238 12.25 7.48 6.26
N LEU A 239 11.12 8.16 6.01
CA LEU A 239 9.83 7.51 5.88
C LEU A 239 9.75 6.61 4.64
N ARG A 240 10.30 7.02 3.49
CA ARG A 240 10.35 6.18 2.29
C ARG A 240 11.14 4.89 2.53
N GLU A 241 12.29 4.99 3.20
CA GLU A 241 13.08 3.82 3.59
C GLU A 241 12.29 2.90 4.53
N ALA A 242 11.59 3.48 5.52
CA ALA A 242 10.73 2.71 6.42
C ALA A 242 9.58 2.01 5.69
N ILE A 243 8.92 2.67 4.73
CA ILE A 243 7.84 2.07 3.92
C ILE A 243 8.39 0.89 3.11
N ALA A 244 9.52 1.07 2.42
CA ALA A 244 10.14 0.01 1.63
C ALA A 244 10.50 -1.21 2.50
N LEU A 245 11.03 -0.98 3.70
CA LEU A 245 11.31 -2.04 4.66
C LEU A 245 10.04 -2.75 5.13
N THR A 246 8.96 -2.03 5.45
CA THR A 246 7.68 -2.63 5.83
C THR A 246 7.10 -3.46 4.69
N ILE A 247 7.16 -3.00 3.44
CA ILE A 247 6.72 -3.79 2.28
C ILE A 247 7.52 -5.09 2.16
N ALA A 248 8.85 -5.02 2.29
CA ALA A 248 9.70 -6.21 2.22
C ALA A 248 9.43 -7.20 3.38
N GLN A 249 9.32 -6.70 4.62
CA GLN A 249 9.04 -7.50 5.81
C GLN A 249 7.69 -8.21 5.70
N THR A 250 6.64 -7.47 5.38
CA THR A 250 5.29 -8.03 5.26
C THR A 250 5.17 -9.05 4.12
N ASN A 251 5.89 -8.86 3.01
CA ASN A 251 5.95 -9.87 1.94
C ASN A 251 6.65 -11.16 2.40
N ASN A 252 7.72 -11.07 3.19
CA ASN A 252 8.41 -12.24 3.73
C ASN A 252 7.54 -13.00 4.75
N GLU A 253 6.81 -12.29 5.60
CA GLU A 253 5.88 -12.89 6.58
C GLU A 253 4.75 -13.64 5.87
N LEU A 254 4.18 -13.05 4.83
CA LEU A 254 3.13 -13.70 4.03
C LEU A 254 3.66 -14.90 3.25
N GLU A 255 4.88 -14.82 2.71
CA GLU A 255 5.51 -15.95 2.05
C GLU A 255 5.72 -17.13 3.01
N ALA A 256 6.23 -16.85 4.22
CA ALA A 256 6.42 -17.86 5.25
C ALA A 256 5.08 -18.50 5.65
N GLN A 257 4.03 -17.71 5.83
CA GLN A 257 2.70 -18.22 6.18
C GLN A 257 2.09 -19.02 5.03
N ARG A 258 2.25 -18.58 3.76
CA ARG A 258 1.80 -19.33 2.59
C ARG A 258 2.42 -20.72 2.53
N VAL A 259 3.73 -20.83 2.74
CA VAL A 259 4.45 -22.11 2.73
C VAL A 259 3.94 -23.02 3.85
N ALA A 260 3.65 -22.48 5.03
CA ALA A 260 3.09 -23.24 6.15
C ALA A 260 1.68 -23.77 5.82
N THR A 261 0.80 -22.92 5.31
CA THR A 261 -0.56 -23.31 4.90
C THR A 261 -0.52 -24.35 3.77
N GLU A 262 0.30 -24.15 2.74
CA GLU A 262 0.44 -25.09 1.61
C GLU A 262 0.93 -26.47 2.09
N PHE A 263 1.92 -26.49 3.00
CA PHE A 263 2.42 -27.73 3.58
C PHE A 263 1.32 -28.47 4.34
N ALA A 264 0.53 -27.76 5.15
CA ALA A 264 -0.60 -28.36 5.87
C ALA A 264 -1.62 -28.97 4.89
N PHE A 265 -1.97 -28.25 3.82
CA PHE A 265 -2.89 -28.76 2.78
C PHE A 265 -2.35 -30.01 2.11
N ARG A 266 -1.09 -29.99 1.66
CA ARG A 266 -0.47 -31.15 0.99
C ARG A 266 -0.46 -32.38 1.89
N LYS A 267 -0.14 -32.20 3.18
CA LYS A 267 -0.18 -33.28 4.16
C LYS A 267 -1.60 -33.82 4.32
N ARG A 268 -2.60 -32.94 4.45
CA ARG A 268 -4.00 -33.34 4.66
C ARG A 268 -4.59 -34.04 3.46
N ILE A 269 -4.30 -33.57 2.25
CA ILE A 269 -4.69 -34.21 0.99
C ILE A 269 -4.13 -35.64 0.95
N HIS A 270 -2.85 -35.81 1.27
CA HIS A 270 -2.23 -37.13 1.28
C HIS A 270 -2.88 -38.09 2.29
N GLU A 271 -3.19 -37.62 3.50
CA GLU A 271 -3.91 -38.41 4.50
C GLU A 271 -5.30 -38.86 4.02
N ILE A 272 -6.03 -37.96 3.33
CA ILE A 272 -7.35 -38.25 2.77
C ILE A 272 -7.25 -39.26 1.62
N GLU A 273 -6.27 -39.11 0.73
CA GLU A 273 -6.01 -40.06 -0.36
C GLU A 273 -5.70 -41.46 0.19
N GLN A 274 -4.83 -41.56 1.19
CA GLN A 274 -4.52 -42.84 1.85
C GLN A 274 -5.75 -43.49 2.48
N ALA A 275 -6.57 -42.71 3.19
CA ALA A 275 -7.80 -43.22 3.79
C ALA A 275 -8.82 -43.67 2.72
N LEU A 276 -8.91 -42.95 1.61
CA LEU A 276 -9.79 -43.29 0.49
C LEU A 276 -9.35 -44.60 -0.17
N ASP A 277 -8.05 -44.77 -0.42
CA ASP A 277 -7.52 -45.98 -1.04
C ASP A 277 -7.70 -47.21 -0.14
N GLU A 278 -7.50 -47.06 1.17
CA GLU A 278 -7.78 -48.12 2.14
C GLU A 278 -9.28 -48.48 2.16
N LEU A 279 -10.17 -47.49 2.19
CA LEU A 279 -11.61 -47.73 2.16
C LEU A 279 -12.05 -48.43 0.87
N ARG A 280 -11.49 -48.05 -0.29
CA ARG A 280 -11.75 -48.75 -1.57
C ARG A 280 -11.26 -50.19 -1.54
N TRP A 281 -10.11 -50.44 -0.91
CA TRP A 281 -9.60 -51.79 -0.73
C TRP A 281 -10.51 -52.64 0.15
N GLN A 282 -10.97 -52.10 1.28
CA GLN A 282 -11.94 -52.74 2.17
C GLN A 282 -13.29 -53.01 1.49
N GLU A 283 -13.79 -52.06 0.70
CA GLU A 283 -15.01 -52.21 -0.10
C GLU A 283 -14.89 -53.43 -1.03
N LYS A 284 -13.79 -53.49 -1.78
CA LYS A 284 -13.52 -54.57 -2.72
C LYS A 284 -13.50 -55.93 -2.01
N ASN A 285 -12.73 -56.06 -0.92
CA ASN A 285 -12.63 -57.32 -0.18
C ASN A 285 -13.98 -57.75 0.41
N THR A 286 -14.77 -56.80 0.92
CA THR A 286 -16.09 -57.10 1.49
C THR A 286 -17.05 -57.58 0.40
N LEU A 287 -16.98 -56.99 -0.81
CA LEU A 287 -17.78 -57.45 -1.95
C LEU A 287 -17.37 -58.85 -2.42
N GLU A 288 -16.08 -59.17 -2.40
CA GLU A 288 -15.56 -60.51 -2.69
C GLU A 288 -16.06 -61.53 -1.67
N GLU A 289 -15.99 -61.23 -0.36
CA GLU A 289 -16.53 -62.08 0.72
C GLU A 289 -18.03 -62.30 0.58
N ILE A 290 -18.80 -61.24 0.28
CA ILE A 290 -20.25 -61.35 0.03
C ILE A 290 -20.52 -62.31 -1.14
N ALA A 291 -19.73 -62.24 -2.22
CA ALA A 291 -19.89 -63.12 -3.37
C ALA A 291 -19.59 -64.59 -3.02
N GLU A 292 -18.56 -64.85 -2.21
CA GLU A 292 -18.25 -66.19 -1.70
C GLU A 292 -19.37 -66.73 -0.80
N LEU A 293 -19.87 -65.91 0.13
CA LEU A 293 -21.00 -66.26 0.98
C LEU A 293 -22.28 -66.56 0.17
N GLU A 294 -22.55 -65.80 -0.90
CA GLU A 294 -23.69 -66.05 -1.79
C GLU A 294 -23.55 -67.37 -2.57
N GLU A 295 -22.34 -67.75 -2.97
CA GLU A 295 -22.07 -69.05 -3.58
C GLU A 295 -22.27 -70.20 -2.57
N ASP A 296 -21.80 -70.06 -1.34
CA ASP A 296 -21.98 -71.06 -0.29
C ASP A 296 -23.45 -71.23 0.12
N ILE A 297 -24.22 -70.14 0.18
CA ILE A 297 -25.68 -70.22 0.37
C ILE A 297 -26.32 -71.02 -0.76
N ARG A 298 -25.96 -70.76 -2.03
CA ARG A 298 -26.50 -71.50 -3.18
C ARG A 298 -26.20 -73.00 -3.10
N ARG A 299 -24.98 -73.37 -2.70
CA ARG A 299 -24.57 -74.78 -2.50
C ARG A 299 -25.36 -75.43 -1.36
N LEU A 300 -25.52 -74.74 -0.23
CA LEU A 300 -26.28 -75.23 0.92
C LEU A 300 -27.78 -75.42 0.59
N GLU A 301 -28.38 -74.50 -0.16
CA GLU A 301 -29.76 -74.62 -0.63
C GLU A 301 -29.92 -75.82 -1.57
N GLU A 302 -28.96 -76.07 -2.45
CA GLU A 302 -28.99 -77.24 -3.33
C GLU A 302 -28.88 -78.56 -2.55
N ASP A 303 -27.95 -78.64 -1.59
CA ASP A 303 -27.82 -79.80 -0.71
C ASP A 303 -29.07 -80.04 0.13
N LEU A 304 -29.71 -78.97 0.60
CA LEU A 304 -30.99 -79.06 1.31
C LEU A 304 -32.08 -79.60 0.40
N ARG A 305 -32.20 -79.11 -0.85
CA ARG A 305 -33.16 -79.65 -1.82
C ARG A 305 -32.96 -81.15 -2.04
N ARG A 306 -31.70 -81.59 -2.21
CA ARG A 306 -31.35 -83.02 -2.35
C ARG A 306 -31.81 -83.84 -1.13
N LYS A 307 -31.53 -83.38 0.09
CA LYS A 307 -31.96 -84.06 1.34
C LYS A 307 -33.48 -84.09 1.50
N VAL A 308 -34.18 -82.99 1.21
CA VAL A 308 -35.65 -82.95 1.24
C VAL A 308 -36.25 -83.94 0.24
N CYS A 309 -35.69 -84.07 -0.95
CA CYS A 309 -36.10 -85.07 -1.94
C CYS A 309 -35.88 -86.51 -1.43
N ASN A 310 -34.74 -86.80 -0.80
CA ASN A 310 -34.48 -88.11 -0.20
C ASN A 310 -35.46 -88.43 0.95
N LEU A 311 -35.75 -87.46 1.81
CA LEU A 311 -36.72 -87.62 2.88
C LEU A 311 -38.15 -87.84 2.36
N LYS A 312 -38.57 -87.08 1.33
CA LYS A 312 -39.85 -87.29 0.64
C LYS A 312 -39.93 -88.69 0.05
N LEU A 313 -38.88 -89.15 -0.63
CA LEU A 313 -38.80 -90.51 -1.19
C LEU A 313 -38.95 -91.58 -0.09
N ALA A 314 -38.27 -91.41 1.04
CA ALA A 314 -38.39 -92.33 2.17
C ALA A 314 -39.80 -92.34 2.78
N HIS A 315 -40.44 -91.18 2.95
CA HIS A 315 -41.84 -91.09 3.39
C HIS A 315 -42.80 -91.75 2.39
N THR A 316 -42.67 -91.47 1.10
CA THR A 316 -43.51 -92.10 0.07
C THR A 316 -43.32 -93.60 0.06
N ARG A 317 -42.08 -94.11 0.14
CA ARG A 317 -41.79 -95.56 0.23
C ARG A 317 -42.44 -96.19 1.46
N LEU A 318 -42.42 -95.52 2.62
CA LEU A 318 -43.10 -95.99 3.83
C LEU A 318 -44.62 -96.08 3.64
N GLU A 319 -45.23 -95.03 3.09
CA GLU A 319 -46.67 -94.96 2.84
C GLU A 319 -47.11 -95.99 1.80
N THR A 320 -46.42 -96.09 0.66
CA THR A 320 -46.77 -97.05 -0.40
C THR A 320 -46.75 -98.50 0.11
N ARG A 321 -45.87 -98.81 1.07
CA ARG A 321 -45.75 -100.15 1.66
C ARG A 321 -46.87 -100.50 2.64
N THR A 322 -47.73 -99.55 3.05
CA THR A 322 -48.92 -99.82 3.88
C THR A 322 -50.08 -100.42 3.07
N TYR A 323 -50.11 -100.20 1.75
CA TYR A 323 -51.14 -100.74 0.85
C TYR A 323 -50.92 -102.19 0.41
N ARG A 324 -49.96 -102.91 1.01
CA ARG A 324 -49.71 -104.32 0.67
C ARG A 324 -50.91 -105.19 1.10
N PRO A 325 -51.48 -106.03 0.22
CA PRO A 325 -52.69 -106.78 0.55
C PRO A 325 -52.42 -108.01 1.42
N ASN A 326 -53.32 -108.28 2.36
CA ASN A 326 -53.41 -109.54 3.14
C ASN A 326 -52.08 -109.95 3.81
N MET A 327 -51.57 -111.16 3.50
CA MET A 327 -50.39 -111.76 4.14
C MET A 327 -49.07 -111.07 3.74
N GLU A 328 -49.08 -110.20 2.72
CA GLU A 328 -47.90 -109.45 2.25
C GLU A 328 -47.60 -108.22 3.13
N LEU A 329 -48.43 -107.93 4.14
CA LEU A 329 -48.23 -106.90 5.16
C LEU A 329 -47.17 -107.32 6.20
N CYS A 330 -46.06 -107.85 5.71
CA CYS A 330 -44.96 -108.39 6.50
C CYS A 330 -43.96 -107.30 6.91
N VAL A 331 -43.35 -107.50 8.08
CA VAL A 331 -42.20 -106.71 8.55
C VAL A 331 -40.93 -107.35 7.98
N ASP A 332 -40.53 -106.93 6.79
CA ASP A 332 -39.28 -107.37 6.17
C ASP A 332 -38.08 -106.53 6.67
N GLN A 333 -36.88 -106.83 6.16
CA GLN A 333 -35.66 -106.12 6.55
C GLN A 333 -35.69 -104.61 6.24
N VAL A 334 -36.55 -104.18 5.30
CA VAL A 334 -36.66 -102.79 4.85
C VAL A 334 -37.62 -101.99 5.74
N GLN A 335 -38.63 -102.66 6.32
CA GLN A 335 -39.65 -102.05 7.18
C GLN A 335 -39.09 -101.33 8.43
N PRO A 336 -38.09 -101.84 9.17
CA PRO A 336 -37.44 -101.10 10.26
C PRO A 336 -36.33 -100.15 9.78
N ALA A 337 -35.77 -100.34 8.58
CA ALA A 337 -34.67 -99.52 8.04
C ALA A 337 -35.13 -98.14 7.53
N LEU A 338 -36.27 -98.06 6.83
CA LEU A 338 -36.82 -96.80 6.31
C LEU A 338 -37.20 -95.78 7.42
N PRO A 339 -37.80 -96.18 8.57
CA PRO A 339 -38.01 -95.28 9.70
C PRO A 339 -36.71 -94.78 10.34
N LEU A 340 -35.64 -95.61 10.36
CA LEU A 340 -34.32 -95.18 10.81
C LEU A 340 -33.69 -94.16 9.85
N GLN A 341 -33.84 -94.36 8.53
CA GLN A 341 -33.39 -93.41 7.52
C GLN A 341 -34.11 -92.06 7.65
N THR A 342 -35.44 -92.04 7.80
CA THR A 342 -36.20 -90.79 8.00
C THR A 342 -35.83 -90.08 9.30
N ARG A 343 -35.55 -90.81 10.39
CA ARG A 343 -35.02 -90.24 11.64
C ARG A 343 -33.61 -89.68 11.47
N GLY A 344 -32.73 -90.33 10.70
CA GLY A 344 -31.39 -89.86 10.39
C GLY A 344 -31.40 -88.60 9.52
N GLU A 345 -32.19 -88.61 8.45
CA GLU A 345 -32.43 -87.46 7.58
C GLU A 345 -32.98 -86.27 8.38
N ARG A 346 -34.00 -86.46 9.24
CA ARG A 346 -34.57 -85.42 10.12
C ARG A 346 -33.56 -84.81 11.11
N ARG A 347 -32.62 -85.60 11.65
CA ARG A 347 -31.54 -85.06 12.51
C ARG A 347 -30.49 -84.26 11.74
N ASN A 348 -30.41 -84.42 10.43
CA ASN A 348 -29.50 -83.70 9.55
C ASN A 348 -30.12 -82.43 8.93
N VAL A 349 -31.39 -82.12 9.25
CA VAL A 349 -32.13 -80.90 8.88
C VAL A 349 -31.81 -79.63 9.71
N PRO A 350 -31.00 -79.61 10.81
CA PRO A 350 -30.62 -78.35 11.48
C PRO A 350 -29.90 -77.32 10.58
N VAL A 351 -29.55 -77.72 9.35
CA VAL A 351 -29.12 -76.81 8.27
C VAL A 351 -30.12 -75.66 8.05
N HIS A 352 -31.41 -75.83 8.37
CA HIS A 352 -32.42 -74.76 8.33
C HIS A 352 -32.15 -73.61 9.32
N GLU A 353 -31.72 -73.89 10.56
CA GLU A 353 -31.39 -72.84 11.54
C GLU A 353 -30.14 -72.07 11.12
N LYS A 354 -29.16 -72.78 10.54
CA LYS A 354 -27.95 -72.14 10.03
C LYS A 354 -28.23 -71.30 8.79
N SER A 355 -28.99 -71.79 7.81
CA SER A 355 -29.34 -71.04 6.59
C SER A 355 -30.05 -69.70 6.88
N ALA A 356 -30.98 -69.68 7.84
CA ALA A 356 -31.63 -68.44 8.26
C ALA A 356 -30.65 -67.46 8.96
N ALA A 357 -29.71 -67.98 9.76
CA ALA A 357 -28.66 -67.16 10.36
C ALA A 357 -27.73 -66.56 9.29
N TRP A 358 -27.35 -67.32 8.25
CA TRP A 358 -26.53 -66.83 7.13
C TRP A 358 -27.25 -65.76 6.30
N GLN A 359 -28.56 -65.89 6.08
CA GLN A 359 -29.37 -64.83 5.45
C GLN A 359 -29.42 -63.54 6.30
N GLY A 360 -29.40 -63.68 7.63
CA GLY A 360 -29.29 -62.55 8.56
C GLY A 360 -27.92 -61.84 8.48
N VAL A 361 -26.84 -62.61 8.39
CA VAL A 361 -25.47 -62.07 8.18
C VAL A 361 -25.37 -61.33 6.84
N ARG A 362 -25.89 -61.93 5.76
CA ARG A 362 -25.98 -61.29 4.43
C ARG A 362 -26.69 -59.94 4.48
N ALA A 363 -27.84 -59.86 5.15
CA ALA A 363 -28.60 -58.61 5.27
C ALA A 363 -27.83 -57.55 6.07
N ALA A 364 -27.09 -57.96 7.11
CA ALA A 364 -26.26 -57.06 7.91
C ALA A 364 -25.05 -56.54 7.12
N GLU A 365 -24.35 -57.40 6.37
CA GLU A 365 -23.19 -57.02 5.56
C GLU A 365 -23.57 -56.14 4.37
N LEU A 366 -24.63 -56.48 3.63
CA LEU A 366 -25.15 -55.62 2.55
C LEU A 366 -25.66 -54.27 3.07
N SER A 367 -26.25 -54.23 4.27
CA SER A 367 -26.64 -52.97 4.91
C SER A 367 -25.42 -52.16 5.38
N SER A 368 -24.37 -52.82 5.85
CA SER A 368 -23.10 -52.19 6.23
C SER A 368 -22.42 -51.55 5.01
N VAL A 369 -22.29 -52.29 3.91
CA VAL A 369 -21.72 -51.79 2.65
C VAL A 369 -22.63 -50.70 2.05
N SER A 370 -23.94 -50.91 1.96
CA SER A 370 -24.86 -49.88 1.45
C SER A 370 -24.92 -48.63 2.33
N GLY A 371 -24.72 -48.74 3.65
CA GLY A 371 -24.78 -47.60 4.57
C GLY A 371 -23.47 -46.81 4.60
N VAL A 372 -22.33 -47.49 4.56
CA VAL A 372 -21.01 -46.85 4.62
C VAL A 372 -20.63 -46.21 3.28
N TYR A 373 -21.02 -46.81 2.14
CA TYR A 373 -20.57 -46.35 0.82
C TYR A 373 -21.57 -45.46 0.07
N LYS A 374 -22.87 -45.48 0.38
CA LYS A 374 -23.84 -44.51 -0.23
C LYS A 374 -23.67 -43.09 0.30
N ASP A 375 -23.28 -42.92 1.56
CA ASP A 375 -23.09 -41.59 2.15
C ASP A 375 -21.70 -40.99 1.84
N LYS A 376 -20.76 -41.80 1.35
CA LYS A 376 -19.40 -41.35 0.97
C LYS A 376 -19.23 -41.00 -0.50
N ALA A 377 -20.27 -41.20 -1.32
CA ALA A 377 -20.32 -40.66 -2.68
C ALA A 377 -20.66 -39.16 -2.66
N MET A 378 -19.77 -38.32 -2.11
CA MET A 378 -19.81 -36.89 -2.38
C MET A 378 -19.00 -36.58 -3.64
N PRO A 379 -19.48 -35.64 -4.48
CA PRO A 379 -18.70 -35.13 -5.59
C PRO A 379 -17.53 -34.36 -5.00
N PHE A 380 -16.30 -34.78 -5.30
CA PHE A 380 -15.16 -33.89 -5.20
C PHE A 380 -15.26 -32.86 -6.33
N PRO A 381 -15.38 -31.56 -6.01
CA PRO A 381 -14.63 -30.58 -6.73
C PRO A 381 -13.68 -29.92 -5.74
N GLU A 382 -12.69 -30.65 -5.25
CA GLU A 382 -11.38 -30.01 -5.08
C GLU A 382 -10.82 -29.76 -6.49
N ARG A 383 -11.47 -28.85 -7.21
CA ARG A 383 -10.71 -28.02 -8.14
C ARG A 383 -9.80 -27.24 -7.21
N VAL A 384 -8.57 -27.71 -7.05
CA VAL A 384 -7.44 -26.79 -6.88
C VAL A 384 -7.70 -25.69 -7.89
N CYS A 385 -8.13 -24.52 -7.43
CA CYS A 385 -8.40 -23.40 -8.32
C CYS A 385 -7.13 -23.24 -9.17
N PRO A 386 -7.17 -23.41 -10.49
CA PRO A 386 -5.99 -23.21 -11.34
C PRO A 386 -5.43 -21.79 -11.21
N HIS A 387 -6.21 -20.89 -10.61
CA HIS A 387 -5.84 -19.54 -10.22
C HIS A 387 -4.84 -19.45 -9.06
N LEU A 388 -4.72 -20.44 -8.17
CA LEU A 388 -3.66 -20.44 -7.14
C LEU A 388 -2.25 -20.62 -7.75
N LEU A 389 -2.15 -21.23 -8.93
CA LEU A 389 -0.90 -21.36 -9.70
C LEU A 389 -0.68 -20.22 -10.72
N GLN A 390 -1.69 -19.38 -10.98
CA GLN A 390 -1.59 -18.30 -11.98
C GLN A 390 -1.59 -16.88 -11.39
N LEU A 391 -1.98 -16.69 -10.13
CA LEU A 391 -2.11 -15.35 -9.53
C LEU A 391 -0.91 -14.87 -8.71
N PHE A 392 0.16 -15.65 -8.58
CA PHE A 392 1.35 -15.28 -7.80
C PHE A 392 2.65 -15.26 -8.60
N ASN A 393 2.58 -15.22 -9.94
CA ASN A 393 3.71 -14.78 -10.76
C ASN A 393 3.82 -13.26 -10.63
N PHE A 394 4.57 -12.80 -9.62
CA PHE A 394 5.23 -11.49 -9.73
C PHE A 394 6.14 -11.54 -10.96
N PRO A 395 6.11 -10.53 -11.85
CA PRO A 395 7.07 -10.46 -12.94
C PRO A 395 8.46 -10.36 -12.32
N ALA A 396 9.33 -11.33 -12.65
CA ALA A 396 10.76 -11.14 -12.50
C ALA A 396 11.12 -9.84 -13.20
N LEU A 397 11.84 -8.96 -12.49
CA LEU A 397 12.59 -7.87 -13.08
C LEU A 397 13.51 -8.47 -14.15
N GLU A 398 13.11 -8.37 -15.42
CA GLU A 398 13.99 -8.58 -16.55
C GLU A 398 14.86 -7.34 -16.70
N GLU A 399 16.17 -7.55 -16.57
CA GLU A 399 17.22 -6.64 -17.01
C GLU A 399 17.02 -6.30 -18.49
N VAL A 400 16.77 -5.02 -18.80
CA VAL A 400 17.32 -4.27 -19.95
C VAL A 400 17.55 -2.82 -19.55
#